data_AF-A0A8T5IGG6-F1
#
_entry.id   AF-A0A8T5IGG6-F1
#
_cell.length_a   1.000
_cell.length_b   1.000
_cell.length_c   1.000
_cell.angle_alpha   90.00
_cell.angle_beta   90.00
_cell.angle_gamma   90.00
#
_symmetry.space_group_name_H-M   'P 1'
#
loop_
_entity.id
_entity.type
_entity.pdbx_description
1 polymer ?
#
loop_
_entity_poly.entity_id
_entity_poly.type
_entity_poly.pdbx_seq_one_letter_code
_entity_poly.pdbx_strand_id
1 'polypeptide(L)'
;DWDNCTVDNATLDDYEIHVSEKLVRINSCLADYENCTLDDLKKEHDADKENMTFEEKLENRTSRTADGLQMVEACRNVDDCDIDEETLDRIEEKLEKKSDKLERCSQDLDKCEEKHKEKKHKRMKKVRHKVRRHMNEQETV
;
A
#
# COMPACT_ATOMS: atom_id res chain seq x y z
N ASP A 1 -18.88 6.03 21.26
CA ASP A 1 -18.66 4.68 21.80
C ASP A 1 -17.39 4.07 21.23
N TRP A 2 -16.39 3.87 22.09
CA TRP A 2 -15.16 3.11 21.77
C TRP A 2 -15.38 1.59 21.85
N ASP A 3 -16.62 1.17 22.17
CA ASP A 3 -16.99 -0.20 22.51
C ASP A 3 -17.05 -1.16 21.31
N ASN A 4 -16.75 -0.69 20.10
CA ASN A 4 -16.76 -1.52 18.88
C ASN A 4 -15.39 -1.59 18.17
N CYS A 5 -14.30 -1.25 18.87
CA CYS A 5 -12.95 -1.46 18.34
C CYS A 5 -12.68 -2.96 18.20
N THR A 6 -12.66 -3.47 16.96
CA THR A 6 -12.44 -4.89 16.64
C THR A 6 -10.96 -5.25 16.50
N VAL A 7 -10.05 -4.29 16.69
CA VAL A 7 -8.60 -4.53 16.63
C VAL A 7 -8.18 -5.06 17.99
N ASP A 8 -7.67 -6.29 18.04
CA ASP A 8 -7.14 -6.84 19.28
C ASP A 8 -5.83 -6.16 19.68
N ASN A 9 -5.53 -6.18 20.98
CA ASN A 9 -4.35 -5.50 21.52
C ASN A 9 -3.04 -6.05 20.96
N ALA A 10 -2.96 -7.33 20.58
CA ALA A 10 -1.73 -7.89 20.02
C ALA A 10 -1.45 -7.31 18.62
N THR A 11 -2.49 -7.17 17.80
CA THR A 11 -2.39 -6.45 16.52
C THR A 11 -1.96 -5.01 16.75
N LEU A 12 -2.51 -4.33 17.75
CA LEU A 12 -2.15 -2.94 18.06
C LEU A 12 -0.69 -2.80 18.53
N ASP A 13 -0.23 -3.72 19.37
CA ASP A 13 1.15 -3.78 19.88
C ASP A 13 2.16 -4.03 18.74
N ASP A 14 1.86 -4.95 17.82
CA ASP A 14 2.70 -5.21 16.64
C ASP A 14 2.82 -3.96 15.75
N TYR A 15 1.73 -3.22 15.59
CA TYR A 15 1.72 -1.94 14.88
C TYR A 15 2.54 -0.87 15.60
N GLU A 16 2.42 -0.76 16.93
CA GLU A 16 3.21 0.18 17.74
C GLU A 16 4.70 -0.11 17.62
N ILE A 17 5.10 -1.38 17.70
CA ILE A 17 6.49 -1.82 17.53
C ILE A 17 6.99 -1.43 16.14
N HIS A 18 6.25 -1.76 15.07
CA HIS A 18 6.65 -1.48 13.70
C HIS A 18 6.80 0.02 13.41
N VAL A 19 5.87 0.84 13.91
CA VAL A 19 5.94 2.30 13.76
C VAL A 19 7.11 2.86 14.55
N SER A 20 7.33 2.37 15.78
CA SER A 20 8.44 2.80 16.63
C SER A 20 9.80 2.48 16.01
N GLU A 21 9.98 1.28 15.46
CA GLU A 21 11.21 0.89 14.76
C GLU A 21 11.49 1.77 13.54
N LYS A 22 10.47 2.07 12.75
CA LYS A 22 10.60 2.98 11.60
C LYS A 22 10.94 4.40 12.03
N LEU A 23 10.34 4.90 13.10
CA LEU A 23 10.65 6.22 13.65
C LEU A 23 12.10 6.31 14.12
N VAL A 24 12.60 5.27 14.81
CA VAL A 24 14.02 5.20 15.22
C VAL A 24 14.95 5.25 14.00
N ARG A 25 14.64 4.51 12.93
CA ARG A 25 15.45 4.55 11.69
C ARG A 25 15.43 5.91 11.01
N ILE A 26 14.25 6.54 10.89
CA ILE A 26 14.14 7.89 10.33
C ILE A 26 14.95 8.88 11.16
N ASN A 27 14.82 8.83 12.48
CA ASN A 27 15.55 9.72 13.39
C ASN A 27 17.07 9.50 13.31
N SER A 28 17.52 8.25 13.18
CA SER A 28 18.93 7.93 12.96
C SER A 28 19.44 8.48 11.62
N CYS A 29 18.63 8.41 10.57
CA CYS A 29 18.97 8.96 9.26
C CYS A 29 19.04 10.50 9.28
N LEU A 30 18.10 11.15 9.98
CA LEU A 30 18.11 12.59 10.18
C LEU A 30 19.31 13.07 11.01
N ALA A 31 19.79 12.24 11.94
CA ALA A 31 20.95 12.55 12.77
C ALA A 31 22.29 12.43 12.02
N ASP A 32 22.35 11.65 10.93
CA ASP A 32 23.54 11.45 10.10
C ASP A 32 23.21 11.56 8.60
N TYR A 33 22.81 12.77 8.20
CA TYR A 33 22.37 13.07 6.84
C TYR A 33 23.49 12.91 5.78
N GLU A 34 24.76 12.84 6.20
CA GLU A 34 25.91 12.60 5.31
C GLU A 34 26.02 11.11 4.92
N ASN A 35 25.58 10.19 5.79
CA ASN A 35 25.67 8.74 5.55
C ASN A 35 24.32 8.07 5.25
N CYS A 36 23.20 8.76 5.46
CA CYS A 36 21.88 8.24 5.16
C CYS A 36 21.05 9.28 4.39
N THR A 37 20.66 8.93 3.16
CA THR A 37 19.78 9.79 2.36
C THR A 37 18.34 9.30 2.38
N LEU A 38 17.41 10.20 2.03
CA LEU A 38 16.00 9.83 1.79
C LEU A 38 15.88 8.71 0.73
N ASP A 39 16.77 8.69 -0.25
CA ASP A 39 16.80 7.65 -1.28
C ASP A 39 17.23 6.29 -0.70
N ASP A 40 18.09 6.27 0.32
CA ASP A 40 18.52 5.03 0.96
C ASP A 40 17.41 4.46 1.86
N LEU A 41 16.73 5.31 2.64
CA LEU A 41 15.51 4.90 3.36
C LEU A 41 14.43 4.36 2.42
N LYS A 42 14.27 4.99 1.25
CA LYS A 42 13.31 4.55 0.24
C LYS A 42 13.70 3.22 -0.38
N LYS A 43 14.98 3.02 -0.71
CA LYS A 43 15.51 1.75 -1.23
C LYS A 43 15.31 0.61 -0.23
N GLU A 44 15.57 0.84 1.05
CA GLU A 44 15.38 -0.16 2.10
C GLU A 44 13.89 -0.54 2.21
N HIS A 45 13.00 0.45 2.29
CA HIS A 45 11.56 0.21 2.31
C HIS A 45 11.03 -0.47 1.03
N ASP A 46 11.62 -0.17 -0.13
CA ASP A 46 11.29 -0.83 -1.39
C ASP A 46 11.85 -2.26 -1.45
N ALA A 47 13.02 -2.53 -0.85
CA ALA A 47 13.61 -3.86 -0.69
C ALA A 47 12.79 -4.74 0.27
N ASP A 48 12.34 -4.18 1.39
CA ASP A 48 11.42 -4.86 2.33
C ASP A 48 10.15 -5.30 1.59
N LYS A 49 9.59 -4.43 0.74
CA LYS A 49 8.45 -4.79 -0.10
C LYS A 49 8.77 -5.81 -1.18
N GLU A 50 9.97 -5.80 -1.73
CA GLU A 50 10.37 -6.75 -2.77
C GLU A 50 10.45 -8.16 -2.19
N ASN A 51 11.00 -8.29 -0.98
CA ASN A 51 11.19 -9.54 -0.26
C ASN A 51 9.92 -10.16 0.33
N MET A 52 8.84 -9.38 0.49
CA MET A 52 7.56 -9.93 0.97
C MET A 52 7.02 -11.04 0.05
N THR A 53 6.49 -12.11 0.65
CA THR A 53 5.72 -13.13 -0.05
C THR A 53 4.43 -12.54 -0.64
N PHE A 54 3.76 -13.29 -1.51
CA PHE A 54 2.47 -12.84 -2.06
C PHE A 54 1.40 -12.71 -0.97
N GLU A 55 1.41 -13.61 0.01
CA GLU A 55 0.52 -13.63 1.16
C GLU A 55 0.76 -12.40 2.07
N GLU A 56 2.01 -12.13 2.47
CA GLU A 56 2.36 -10.93 3.25
C GLU A 56 2.00 -9.64 2.51
N LYS A 57 2.17 -9.61 1.18
CA LYS A 57 1.72 -8.50 0.33
C LYS A 57 0.21 -8.35 0.33
N LEU A 58 -0.54 -9.44 0.45
CA LEU A 58 -1.99 -9.43 0.51
C LEU A 58 -2.45 -8.92 1.88
N GLU A 59 -1.93 -9.47 2.96
CA GLU A 59 -2.21 -9.06 4.34
C GLU A 59 -1.92 -7.57 4.55
N ASN A 60 -0.74 -7.10 4.14
CA ASN A 60 -0.39 -5.67 4.20
C ASN A 60 -1.39 -4.80 3.42
N ARG A 61 -1.87 -5.27 2.25
CA ARG A 61 -2.88 -4.54 1.49
C ARG A 61 -4.25 -4.56 2.16
N THR A 62 -4.63 -5.67 2.80
CA THR A 62 -5.87 -5.82 3.56
C THR A 62 -5.85 -4.87 4.74
N SER A 63 -4.80 -4.91 5.56
CA SER A 63 -4.63 -4.05 6.73
C SER A 63 -4.71 -2.57 6.35
N ARG A 64 -3.95 -2.13 5.34
CA ARG A 64 -4.01 -0.74 4.86
C ARG A 64 -5.36 -0.32 4.27
N THR A 65 -6.17 -1.28 3.82
CA THR A 65 -7.52 -0.98 3.32
C THR A 65 -8.48 -0.84 4.49
N ALA A 66 -8.36 -1.68 5.51
CA ALA A 66 -9.10 -1.56 6.77
C ALA A 66 -8.76 -0.23 7.48
N ASP A 67 -7.47 0.10 7.63
CA ASP A 67 -7.01 1.37 8.20
C ASP A 67 -7.62 2.57 7.45
N GLY A 68 -7.67 2.49 6.12
CA GLY A 68 -8.28 3.54 5.29
C GLY A 68 -9.78 3.70 5.54
N LEU A 69 -10.52 2.61 5.72
CA LEU A 69 -11.95 2.66 6.03
C LEU A 69 -12.19 3.26 7.42
N GLN A 70 -11.39 2.85 8.41
CA GLN A 70 -11.42 3.43 9.76
C GLN A 70 -11.10 4.93 9.75
N MET A 71 -10.17 5.38 8.91
CA MET A 71 -9.87 6.82 8.75
C MET A 71 -11.05 7.59 8.15
N VAL A 72 -11.77 7.02 7.19
CA VAL A 72 -12.98 7.66 6.63
C VAL A 72 -14.06 7.77 7.71
N GLU A 73 -14.32 6.69 8.43
CA GLU A 73 -15.27 6.67 9.54
C GLU A 73 -14.87 7.66 10.64
N ALA A 74 -13.60 7.72 11.01
CA ALA A 74 -13.08 8.67 11.98
C ALA A 74 -13.26 10.13 11.50
N CYS A 75 -13.04 10.42 10.22
CA CYS A 75 -13.26 11.77 9.68
C CYS A 75 -14.74 12.16 9.79
N ARG A 76 -15.67 11.27 9.42
CA ARG A 76 -17.12 11.54 9.55
C ARG A 76 -17.58 11.77 10.99
N ASN A 77 -16.90 11.16 11.96
CA ASN A 77 -17.22 11.24 13.38
C ASN A 77 -16.57 12.44 14.10
N VAL A 78 -15.81 13.27 13.39
CA VAL A 78 -15.15 14.46 13.94
C VAL A 78 -15.72 15.72 13.29
N ASP A 79 -16.14 16.68 14.11
CA ASP A 79 -16.79 17.92 13.65
C ASP A 79 -15.90 18.80 12.76
N ASP A 80 -14.57 18.62 12.80
CA ASP A 80 -13.56 19.43 12.09
C ASP A 80 -12.89 18.66 10.92
N CYS A 81 -13.59 17.69 10.33
CA CYS A 81 -13.12 17.05 9.10
C CYS A 81 -13.31 17.99 7.91
N ASP A 82 -12.20 18.55 7.41
CA ASP A 82 -12.15 19.46 6.24
C ASP A 82 -12.48 18.78 4.88
N ILE A 83 -12.69 17.46 4.87
CA ILE A 83 -12.97 16.70 3.66
C ILE A 83 -14.48 16.65 3.43
N ASP A 84 -14.92 17.02 2.23
CA ASP A 84 -16.33 16.99 1.87
C ASP A 84 -16.89 15.55 1.77
N GLU A 85 -18.19 15.42 2.03
CA GLU A 85 -18.87 14.11 2.08
C GLU A 85 -18.80 13.35 0.75
N GLU A 86 -18.89 14.03 -0.39
CA GLU A 86 -18.80 13.38 -1.72
C GLU A 86 -17.39 12.76 -1.93
N THR A 87 -16.35 13.46 -1.47
CA THR A 87 -14.98 12.94 -1.48
C THR A 87 -14.85 11.73 -0.54
N LEU A 88 -15.42 11.77 0.67
CA LEU A 88 -15.41 10.65 1.61
C LEU A 88 -16.12 9.43 1.03
N ASP A 89 -17.33 9.59 0.48
CA ASP A 89 -18.10 8.54 -0.20
C ASP A 89 -17.28 7.87 -1.31
N ARG A 90 -16.61 8.69 -2.12
CA ARG A 90 -15.77 8.20 -3.22
C ARG A 90 -14.53 7.44 -2.72
N ILE A 91 -13.98 7.82 -1.58
CA ILE A 91 -12.85 7.13 -0.96
C ILE A 91 -13.33 5.79 -0.40
N GLU A 92 -14.42 5.79 0.36
CA GLU A 92 -15.05 4.60 0.94
C GLU A 92 -15.38 3.56 -0.14
N GLU A 93 -16.11 3.96 -1.20
CA GLU A 93 -16.51 3.06 -2.29
C GLU A 93 -15.29 2.39 -2.96
N LYS A 94 -14.18 3.14 -3.10
CA LYS A 94 -12.93 2.58 -3.64
C LYS A 94 -12.28 1.60 -2.68
N LEU A 95 -12.30 1.88 -1.39
CA LEU A 95 -11.73 1.04 -0.35
C LEU A 95 -12.55 -0.25 -0.18
N GLU A 96 -13.88 -0.17 -0.16
CA GLU A 96 -14.78 -1.34 -0.14
C GLU A 96 -14.55 -2.24 -1.36
N LYS A 97 -14.58 -1.67 -2.58
CA LYS A 97 -14.27 -2.42 -3.82
C LYS A 97 -12.89 -3.07 -3.80
N LYS A 98 -11.94 -2.50 -3.05
CA LYS A 98 -10.60 -3.04 -2.88
C LYS A 98 -10.63 -4.16 -1.84
N SER A 99 -11.35 -3.98 -0.74
CA SER A 99 -11.59 -5.00 0.29
C SER A 99 -12.18 -6.27 -0.33
N ASP A 100 -13.27 -6.15 -1.11
CA ASP A 100 -13.90 -7.28 -1.81
C ASP A 100 -12.97 -8.04 -2.75
N LYS A 101 -12.00 -7.34 -3.35
CA LYS A 101 -11.01 -7.96 -4.24
C LYS A 101 -9.95 -8.68 -3.45
N LEU A 102 -9.57 -8.17 -2.27
CA LEU A 102 -8.59 -8.79 -1.39
C LEU A 102 -9.19 -10.02 -0.72
N GLU A 103 -10.45 -9.96 -0.27
CA GLU A 103 -11.17 -11.11 0.28
C GLU A 103 -11.29 -12.26 -0.74
N ARG A 104 -11.71 -11.95 -1.97
CA ARG A 104 -11.72 -12.98 -3.04
C ARG A 104 -10.34 -13.51 -3.39
N CYS A 105 -9.29 -12.74 -3.12
CA CYS A 105 -7.92 -13.15 -3.35
C CYS A 105 -7.40 -14.06 -2.22
N SER A 106 -7.79 -13.80 -0.97
CA SER A 106 -7.43 -14.65 0.18
C SER A 106 -8.14 -16.00 0.16
N GLN A 107 -9.34 -16.08 -0.43
CA GLN A 107 -10.06 -17.34 -0.63
C GLN A 107 -9.36 -18.32 -1.60
N ASP A 108 -8.52 -17.83 -2.52
CA ASP A 108 -7.81 -18.64 -3.53
C ASP A 108 -6.48 -17.95 -3.89
N LEU A 109 -5.52 -18.04 -2.97
CA LEU A 109 -4.23 -17.36 -3.03
C LEU A 109 -3.46 -17.73 -4.30
N ASP A 110 -3.35 -19.02 -4.62
CA ASP A 110 -2.62 -19.54 -5.78
C ASP A 110 -3.15 -18.94 -7.09
N LYS A 111 -4.47 -19.02 -7.30
CA LYS A 111 -5.09 -18.48 -8.51
C LYS A 111 -4.99 -16.96 -8.56
N CYS A 112 -5.06 -16.30 -7.42
CA CYS A 112 -4.90 -14.86 -7.35
C CYS A 112 -3.46 -14.43 -7.71
N GLU A 113 -2.45 -15.14 -7.21
CA GLU A 113 -1.05 -14.91 -7.50
C GLU A 113 -0.76 -15.12 -8.99
N GLU A 114 -1.26 -16.21 -9.58
CA GLU A 114 -1.08 -16.51 -11.01
C GLU A 114 -1.71 -15.42 -11.89
N LYS A 115 -2.94 -14.97 -11.56
CA LYS A 115 -3.57 -13.82 -12.23
C LYS A 115 -2.75 -12.54 -12.07
N HIS A 116 -2.11 -12.34 -10.92
CA HIS A 116 -1.26 -11.18 -10.67
C HIS A 116 0.02 -11.22 -11.53
N LYS A 117 0.69 -12.38 -11.60
CA LYS A 117 1.85 -12.62 -12.48
C LYS A 117 1.49 -12.38 -13.95
N GLU A 118 0.35 -12.90 -14.41
CA GLU A 118 -0.12 -12.73 -15.79
C GLU A 118 -0.36 -11.25 -16.13
N LYS A 119 -1.03 -10.51 -15.23
CA LYS A 119 -1.25 -9.06 -15.38
C LYS A 119 0.07 -8.29 -15.41
N LYS A 120 1.03 -8.62 -14.54
CA LYS A 120 2.37 -8.01 -14.53
C LYS A 120 3.06 -8.23 -15.87
N HIS A 121 3.06 -9.45 -16.38
CA HIS A 121 3.66 -9.79 -17.67
C HIS A 121 2.99 -9.04 -18.85
N LYS A 122 1.65 -8.95 -18.88
CA LYS A 122 0.93 -8.16 -19.89
C LYS A 122 1.30 -6.68 -19.85
N ARG A 123 1.45 -6.08 -18.67
CA ARG A 123 1.91 -4.69 -18.51
C ARG A 123 3.32 -4.50 -19.05
N MET A 124 4.25 -5.38 -18.68
CA MET A 124 5.64 -5.33 -19.17
C MET A 124 5.72 -5.43 -20.70
N LYS A 125 4.91 -6.29 -21.32
CA LYS A 125 4.80 -6.37 -22.78
C LYS A 125 4.34 -5.06 -23.41
N LYS A 126 3.32 -4.41 -22.83
CA LYS A 126 2.82 -3.10 -23.31
C LYS A 126 3.89 -2.01 -23.19
N VAL A 127 4.60 -1.96 -22.06
CA VAL A 127 5.70 -1.01 -21.84
C VAL A 127 6.81 -1.24 -22.87
N ARG A 128 7.26 -2.48 -23.06
CA ARG A 128 8.29 -2.83 -24.05
C ARG A 128 7.88 -2.44 -25.48
N HIS A 129 6.62 -2.67 -25.84
CA HIS A 129 6.09 -2.25 -27.15
C HIS A 129 6.10 -0.73 -27.33
N LYS A 130 5.73 0.02 -26.28
CA LYS A 130 5.76 1.49 -26.30
C LYS A 130 7.19 2.02 -26.43
N VAL A 131 8.14 1.47 -25.67
CA VAL A 131 9.57 1.82 -25.76
C VAL A 131 10.11 1.53 -27.16
N ARG A 132 9.80 0.36 -27.73
CA ARG A 132 10.25 0.01 -29.09
C ARG A 132 9.69 0.95 -30.16
N ARG A 133 8.42 1.38 -30.02
CA ARG A 133 7.84 2.39 -30.93
C ARG A 133 8.58 3.72 -30.84
N HIS A 134 8.83 4.22 -29.63
CA HIS A 134 9.55 5.49 -29.46
C HIS A 134 10.99 5.44 -29.98
N MET A 135 11.70 4.32 -29.83
CA MET A 135 13.04 4.14 -30.41
C MET A 135 12.99 4.18 -31.95
N ASN A 136 12.06 3.44 -32.56
CA ASN A 136 11.92 3.42 -34.02
C ASN A 136 11.47 4.77 -34.60
N GLU A 137 10.69 5.56 -33.87
CA GLU A 137 10.27 6.91 -34.27
C GLU A 137 11.43 7.92 -34.21
N GLN A 138 12.40 7.72 -33.30
CA GLN A 138 13.59 8.58 -33.18
C GLN A 138 14.67 8.26 -34.21
N GLU A 139 14.74 7.02 -34.72
CA GLU A 139 15.68 6.62 -35.78
C GLU A 139 15.23 7.06 -37.20
N THR A 140 13.98 7.50 -37.35
CA THR A 140 13.39 7.92 -38.64
C THR A 140 13.39 9.44 -38.88
N VAL A 141 14.13 10.21 -38.05
CA VAL A 141 14.29 11.67 -38.19
C VAL A 141 15.74 12.02 -38.47
#